data_AF-A0A8J6E9L8-F1
#
_entry.id   AF-A0A8J6E9L8-F1
#
_cell.length_a   1.000
_cell.length_b   1.000
_cell.length_c   1.000
_cell.angle_alpha   90.00
_cell.angle_beta   90.00
_cell.angle_gamma   90.00
#
_symmetry.space_group_name_H-M   'P 1'
#
loop_
_entity.id
_entity.type
_entity.pdbx_description
1 polymer ?
#
loop_
_entity_poly.entity_id
_entity_poly.type
_entity_poly.pdbx_seq_one_letter_code
_entity_poly.pdbx_strand_id
1 'polypeptide(L)'
;MPIPGVYQKMAEGQQAQRKIGTVEDPKKFKGQDFNSLRDRCISRKQLFEDDVFPANLYSIGQDLLSQDKLLSIKWKRPTELQRDPRFLVDGASRFDIMQGEIGDCWVLSVVGALTMHRKFLDNVIPNDQEFTYKYAGIFHFRVRGEHAC
;
A
#
# COMPACT_ATOMS: atom_id res chain seq x y z
N MET A 1 21.63 -31.31 -46.80
CA MET A 1 21.98 -30.72 -45.50
C MET A 1 21.42 -29.29 -45.45
N PRO A 2 20.61 -28.91 -44.45
CA PRO A 2 20.06 -27.56 -44.38
C PRO A 2 21.06 -26.57 -43.74
N ILE A 3 20.93 -25.31 -44.16
CA ILE A 3 21.86 -24.19 -43.92
C ILE A 3 21.74 -23.67 -42.47
N PRO A 4 22.84 -23.52 -41.71
CA PRO A 4 22.83 -22.90 -40.37
C PRO A 4 22.62 -21.37 -40.49
N GLY A 5 21.53 -20.85 -39.93
CA GLY A 5 21.28 -19.41 -39.87
C GLY A 5 19.80 -19.00 -39.80
N VAL A 6 18.88 -19.91 -40.14
CA VAL A 6 17.44 -19.65 -40.07
C VAL A 6 16.89 -19.75 -38.64
N TYR A 7 17.54 -20.51 -37.77
CA TYR A 7 17.07 -20.75 -36.39
C TYR A 7 17.42 -19.65 -35.39
N GLN A 8 18.19 -18.62 -35.77
CA GLN A 8 18.58 -17.55 -34.86
C GLN A 8 17.64 -16.35 -34.84
N LYS A 9 16.58 -16.33 -35.66
CA LYS A 9 15.59 -15.24 -35.69
C LYS A 9 14.20 -15.60 -35.16
N MET A 10 14.08 -16.71 -34.44
CA MET A 10 12.82 -17.11 -33.77
C MET A 10 12.92 -17.18 -32.24
N ALA A 11 14.00 -16.65 -31.65
CA ALA A 11 14.17 -16.53 -30.20
C ALA A 11 14.08 -15.09 -29.68
N GLU A 12 13.81 -14.11 -30.55
CA GLU A 12 13.74 -12.68 -30.19
C GLU A 12 12.31 -12.10 -30.26
N GLY A 13 11.31 -12.94 -30.57
CA GLY A 13 9.94 -12.51 -30.84
C GLY A 13 8.90 -13.17 -29.97
N GLN A 14 8.98 -13.02 -28.64
CA GLN A 14 7.85 -13.25 -27.71
C GLN A 14 8.17 -12.79 -26.27
N GLN A 15 8.77 -11.60 -26.09
CA GLN A 15 8.50 -10.88 -24.85
C GLN A 15 7.10 -10.29 -24.97
N ALA A 16 6.09 -11.05 -24.53
CA ALA A 16 4.77 -10.49 -24.28
C ALA A 16 4.97 -9.23 -23.43
N GLN A 17 4.60 -8.06 -23.96
CA GLN A 17 4.57 -6.83 -23.17
C GLN A 17 3.74 -7.11 -21.92
N ARG A 18 4.40 -7.29 -20.77
CA ARG A 18 3.72 -7.32 -19.48
C ARG A 18 2.97 -6.01 -19.39
N LYS A 19 1.63 -6.07 -19.37
CA LYS A 19 0.79 -4.89 -19.19
C LYS A 19 0.87 -4.46 -17.73
N ILE A 20 1.96 -3.76 -17.38
CA ILE A 20 2.14 -3.18 -16.06
C ILE A 20 1.01 -2.17 -15.82
N GLY A 21 0.40 -2.20 -14.65
CA GLY A 21 -0.72 -1.32 -14.28
C GLY A 21 -2.11 -1.96 -14.40
N THR A 22 -2.21 -3.28 -14.57
CA THR A 22 -3.49 -3.99 -14.41
C THR A 22 -3.79 -4.25 -12.93
N VAL A 23 -4.97 -4.79 -12.64
CA VAL A 23 -5.35 -5.20 -11.28
C VAL A 23 -4.45 -6.34 -10.78
N GLU A 24 -4.00 -7.21 -11.69
CA GLU A 24 -3.15 -8.37 -11.41
C GLU A 24 -1.66 -8.02 -11.27
N ASP A 25 -1.18 -7.01 -12.02
CA ASP A 25 0.21 -6.53 -11.98
C ASP A 25 0.25 -5.00 -11.81
N PRO A 26 -0.09 -4.48 -10.60
CA PRO A 26 -0.14 -3.05 -10.36
C PRO A 26 1.26 -2.42 -10.44
N LYS A 27 1.33 -1.20 -10.98
CA LYS A 27 2.58 -0.42 -10.99
C LYS A 27 3.04 -0.16 -9.55
N LYS A 28 4.30 -0.48 -9.26
CA LYS A 28 4.94 -0.22 -7.96
C LYS A 28 5.18 1.27 -7.79
N PHE A 29 4.57 1.87 -6.77
CA PHE A 29 4.79 3.29 -6.45
C PHE A 29 6.25 3.52 -6.05
N LYS A 30 6.91 4.49 -6.70
CA LYS A 30 8.34 4.79 -6.50
C LYS A 30 9.26 3.55 -6.49
N GLY A 31 8.89 2.49 -7.22
CA GLY A 31 9.66 1.25 -7.29
C GLY A 31 9.63 0.38 -6.02
N GLN A 32 8.80 0.69 -5.02
CA GLN A 32 8.68 -0.08 -3.79
C GLN A 32 7.90 -1.38 -4.01
N ASP A 33 8.52 -2.52 -3.68
CA ASP A 33 7.89 -3.85 -3.75
C ASP A 33 7.54 -4.36 -2.35
N PHE A 34 6.25 -4.53 -2.07
CA PHE A 34 5.75 -4.93 -0.75
C PHE A 34 6.40 -6.22 -0.23
N ASN A 35 6.43 -7.29 -1.03
CA ASN A 35 6.95 -8.59 -0.59
C ASN A 35 8.46 -8.49 -0.29
N SER A 36 9.23 -7.87 -1.17
CA SER A 36 10.67 -7.68 -1.00
C SER A 36 10.99 -6.82 0.24
N LEU A 37 10.24 -5.74 0.46
CA LEU A 37 10.41 -4.87 1.61
C LEU A 37 10.06 -5.60 2.92
N ARG A 38 8.92 -6.29 2.97
CA ARG A 38 8.50 -7.09 4.13
C ARG A 38 9.52 -8.17 4.47
N ASP A 39 9.92 -8.97 3.49
CA ASP A 39 10.82 -10.11 3.71
C ASP A 39 12.24 -9.63 4.13
N ARG A 40 12.68 -8.48 3.61
CA ARG A 40 13.90 -7.80 4.08
C ARG A 40 13.80 -7.36 5.55
N CYS A 41 12.67 -6.80 5.96
CA CYS A 41 12.45 -6.39 7.35
C CYS A 41 12.39 -7.61 8.30
N ILE A 42 11.69 -8.68 7.91
CA ILE A 42 11.64 -9.94 8.66
C ILE A 42 13.04 -10.53 8.84
N SER A 43 13.82 -10.65 7.76
CA SER A 43 15.18 -11.21 7.82
C SER A 43 16.12 -10.41 8.72
N ARG A 44 15.94 -9.08 8.77
CA ARG A 44 16.70 -8.17 9.65
C ARG A 44 16.11 -8.03 11.05
N LYS A 45 14.98 -8.68 11.35
CA LYS A 45 14.25 -8.55 12.63
C LYS A 45 13.95 -7.09 13.01
N GLN A 46 13.59 -6.28 12.01
CA GLN A 46 13.25 -4.88 12.20
C GLN A 46 11.87 -4.57 11.63
N LEU A 47 11.24 -3.49 12.09
CA LEU A 47 10.02 -2.98 11.48
C LEU A 47 10.36 -2.08 10.29
N PHE A 48 9.49 -2.05 9.30
CA PHE A 48 9.61 -1.18 8.14
C PHE A 48 9.43 0.29 8.56
N GLU A 49 10.31 1.13 8.02
CA GLU A 49 10.21 2.59 8.04
C GLU A 49 10.19 3.07 6.59
N ASP A 50 9.22 3.91 6.26
CA ASP A 50 9.00 4.37 4.90
C ASP A 50 9.88 5.58 4.59
N ASP A 51 10.83 5.40 3.67
CA ASP A 51 11.74 6.45 3.21
C ASP A 51 11.07 7.42 2.23
N VAL A 52 10.02 6.98 1.52
CA VAL A 52 9.31 7.83 0.56
C VAL A 52 8.15 8.61 1.18
N PHE A 53 7.75 8.24 2.39
CA PHE A 53 6.73 8.90 3.20
C PHE A 53 7.10 8.87 4.70
N PRO A 54 8.12 9.65 5.11
CA PRO A 54 8.70 9.55 6.45
C PRO A 54 7.75 10.04 7.56
N ALA A 55 7.91 9.50 8.76
CA ALA A 55 7.14 9.88 9.95
C ALA A 55 7.57 11.24 10.53
N ASN A 56 7.41 12.32 9.75
CA ASN A 56 7.77 13.69 10.14
C ASN A 56 6.75 14.71 9.60
N LEU A 57 6.97 15.99 9.89
CA LEU A 57 6.04 17.06 9.55
C LEU A 57 5.79 17.22 8.03
N TYR A 58 6.75 16.83 7.18
CA TYR A 58 6.58 16.94 5.73
C TYR A 58 5.48 16.02 5.18
N SER A 59 5.24 14.89 5.85
CA SER A 59 4.21 13.92 5.44
C SER A 59 2.80 14.26 5.92
N ILE A 60 2.68 15.17 6.90
CA ILE A 60 1.37 15.63 7.37
C ILE A 60 0.78 16.62 6.35
N GLY A 61 1.61 17.57 5.88
CA GLY A 61 1.19 18.64 4.99
C GLY A 61 1.25 20.01 5.68
N GLN A 62 1.38 21.07 4.88
CA GLN A 62 1.38 22.45 5.37
C GLN A 62 -0.05 22.93 5.63
N ASP A 63 -0.21 23.86 6.57
CA ASP A 63 -1.47 24.57 6.85
C ASP A 63 -2.69 23.72 7.27
N LEU A 64 -2.48 22.44 7.63
CA LEU A 64 -3.57 21.58 8.13
C LEU A 64 -3.86 21.75 9.62
N LEU A 65 -2.87 22.23 10.39
CA LEU A 65 -2.94 22.37 11.84
C LEU A 65 -2.15 23.60 12.31
N SER A 66 -2.48 24.09 13.50
CA SER A 66 -1.66 25.11 14.17
C SER A 66 -0.28 24.54 14.54
N GLN A 67 0.72 25.41 14.62
CA GLN A 67 2.10 25.02 14.95
C GLN A 67 2.20 24.24 16.27
N ASP A 68 1.47 24.66 17.31
CA ASP A 68 1.46 23.98 18.60
C ASP A 68 0.92 22.55 18.50
N LYS A 69 -0.12 22.33 17.69
CA LYS A 69 -0.66 20.99 17.45
C LYS A 69 0.33 20.13 16.67
N LEU A 70 0.96 20.68 15.63
CA LEU A 70 1.99 19.97 14.85
C LEU A 70 3.15 19.49 15.73
N LEU A 71 3.63 20.34 16.65
CA LEU A 71 4.71 19.99 17.57
C LEU A 71 4.30 18.93 18.60
N SER A 72 3.01 18.76 18.87
CA SER A 72 2.50 17.76 19.82
C SER A 72 2.30 16.36 19.22
N ILE A 73 2.33 16.24 17.88
CA ILE A 73 2.06 14.97 17.17
C ILE A 73 3.16 13.95 17.47
N LYS A 74 2.71 12.72 17.76
CA LYS A 74 3.58 11.55 17.92
C LYS A 74 3.12 10.44 16.98
N TRP A 75 4.02 9.96 16.14
CA TRP A 75 3.79 8.80 15.30
C TRP A 75 3.86 7.53 16.16
N LYS A 76 2.83 6.69 16.07
CA LYS A 76 2.73 5.42 16.79
C LYS A 76 2.17 4.35 15.88
N ARG A 77 2.65 3.12 16.04
CA ARG A 77 2.12 1.93 15.37
C ARG A 77 0.92 1.39 16.15
N PRO A 78 -0.03 0.69 15.49
CA PRO A 78 -1.17 0.07 16.18
C PRO A 78 -0.79 -0.86 17.34
N THR A 79 0.35 -1.56 17.23
CA THR A 79 0.91 -2.43 18.28
C THR A 79 1.35 -1.69 19.54
N GLU A 80 1.54 -0.37 19.47
CA GLU A 80 1.86 0.49 20.63
C GLU A 80 0.61 1.04 21.31
N LEU A 81 -0.55 0.94 20.65
CA LEU A 81 -1.83 1.49 21.10
C LEU A 81 -2.77 0.40 21.62
N GLN A 82 -2.70 -0.81 21.04
CA GLN A 82 -3.55 -1.93 21.37
C GLN A 82 -2.74 -3.23 21.48
N ARG A 83 -3.13 -4.12 22.40
CA ARG A 83 -2.47 -5.40 22.67
C ARG A 83 -2.66 -6.42 21.54
N ASP A 84 -3.86 -6.47 20.96
CA ASP A 84 -4.20 -7.34 19.83
C ASP A 84 -4.76 -6.51 18.66
N PRO A 85 -3.90 -5.77 17.92
CA PRO A 85 -4.36 -5.01 16.77
C PRO A 85 -4.78 -5.96 15.64
N ARG A 86 -5.91 -5.66 15.01
CA ARG A 86 -6.43 -6.42 13.86
C ARG A 86 -6.51 -5.49 12.66
N PHE A 87 -6.16 -6.01 11.48
CA PHE A 87 -6.17 -5.20 10.26
C PHE A 87 -7.60 -5.03 9.75
N LEU A 88 -8.30 -6.15 9.57
CA LEU A 88 -9.73 -6.22 9.32
C LEU A 88 -10.31 -7.39 10.14
N VAL A 89 -11.51 -7.21 10.70
CA VAL A 89 -12.22 -8.25 11.45
C VAL A 89 -13.57 -8.46 10.76
N ASP A 90 -13.77 -9.64 10.17
CA ASP A 90 -14.98 -9.99 9.42
C ASP A 90 -15.31 -9.04 8.24
N GLY A 91 -14.29 -8.39 7.69
CA GLY A 91 -14.38 -7.43 6.59
C GLY A 91 -14.21 -5.99 7.06
N ALA A 92 -14.62 -5.04 6.21
CA ALA A 92 -14.70 -3.62 6.56
C ALA A 92 -16.13 -3.14 6.42
N SER A 93 -16.55 -2.29 7.35
CA SER A 93 -17.87 -1.69 7.43
C SER A 93 -17.76 -0.18 7.45
N ARG A 94 -18.78 0.52 6.94
CA ARG A 94 -18.90 1.97 7.06
C ARG A 94 -18.94 2.44 8.52
N PHE A 95 -19.24 1.55 9.46
CA PHE A 95 -19.26 1.83 10.90
C PHE A 95 -17.87 1.71 11.54
N ASP A 96 -16.88 1.15 10.85
CA ASP A 96 -15.49 1.01 11.35
C ASP A 96 -14.67 2.29 11.16
N ILE A 97 -15.30 3.33 10.59
CA ILE A 97 -14.63 4.50 10.07
C ILE A 97 -15.16 5.75 10.77
N MET A 98 -14.27 6.51 11.40
CA MET A 98 -14.58 7.79 12.03
C MET A 98 -13.59 8.86 11.57
N GLN A 99 -14.07 10.07 11.32
CA GLN A 99 -13.20 11.19 10.95
C GLN A 99 -12.32 11.59 12.14
N GLY A 100 -11.03 11.76 11.88
CA GLY A 100 -10.12 12.38 12.82
C GLY A 100 -10.26 13.91 12.84
N GLU A 101 -9.30 14.57 13.48
CA GLU A 101 -9.26 16.03 13.56
C GLU A 101 -8.81 16.71 12.26
N ILE A 102 -8.06 15.99 11.40
CA ILE A 102 -7.43 16.52 10.19
C ILE A 102 -8.15 16.01 8.94
N GLY A 103 -8.39 16.91 7.98
CA GLY A 103 -9.00 16.62 6.69
C GLY A 103 -10.51 16.85 6.66
N ASP A 104 -11.09 16.72 5.47
CA ASP A 104 -12.52 16.85 5.18
C ASP A 104 -13.19 15.48 4.96
N CYS A 105 -14.53 15.45 5.07
CA CYS A 105 -15.30 14.20 5.11
C CYS A 105 -15.34 13.42 3.77
N TRP A 106 -14.83 13.99 2.68
CA TRP A 106 -14.86 13.37 1.35
C TRP A 106 -14.12 12.03 1.31
N VAL A 107 -12.89 11.94 1.84
CA VAL A 107 -12.13 10.68 1.87
C VAL A 107 -12.92 9.63 2.64
N LEU A 108 -13.45 10.01 3.81
CA LEU A 108 -14.25 9.12 4.64
C LEU A 108 -15.49 8.61 3.91
N SER A 109 -16.15 9.50 3.17
CA SER A 109 -17.35 9.17 2.39
C SER A 109 -17.02 8.18 1.26
N VAL A 110 -15.89 8.36 0.58
CA VAL A 110 -15.41 7.45 -0.46
C VAL A 110 -15.04 6.08 0.13
N VAL A 111 -14.29 6.05 1.23
CA VAL A 111 -13.93 4.78 1.89
C VAL A 111 -15.18 4.08 2.43
N GLY A 112 -16.10 4.82 3.04
CA GLY A 112 -17.39 4.32 3.50
C GLY A 112 -18.22 3.72 2.36
N ALA A 113 -18.29 4.39 1.20
CA ALA A 113 -18.94 3.85 0.01
C ALA A 113 -18.26 2.57 -0.51
N LEU A 114 -16.92 2.51 -0.45
CA LEU A 114 -16.16 1.32 -0.85
C LEU A 114 -16.47 0.10 0.02
N THR A 115 -16.70 0.29 1.33
CA THR A 115 -17.09 -0.81 2.24
C THR A 115 -18.41 -1.46 1.86
N MET A 116 -19.31 -0.73 1.18
CA MET A 116 -20.60 -1.28 0.71
C MET A 116 -20.44 -2.18 -0.53
N HIS A 117 -19.26 -2.19 -1.16
CA HIS A 117 -18.97 -2.95 -2.37
C HIS A 117 -17.71 -3.80 -2.20
N ARG A 118 -17.86 -4.95 -1.52
CA ARG A 118 -16.76 -5.87 -1.19
C ARG A 118 -15.83 -6.19 -2.37
N LYS A 119 -16.38 -6.44 -3.56
CA LYS A 119 -15.58 -6.71 -4.77
C LYS A 119 -14.59 -5.59 -5.12
N PHE A 120 -14.98 -4.34 -4.90
CA PHE A 120 -14.08 -3.20 -5.14
C PHE A 120 -13.12 -2.99 -3.97
N LEU A 121 -13.58 -3.24 -2.73
CA LEU A 121 -12.73 -3.19 -1.55
C LEU A 121 -11.57 -4.19 -1.65
N ASP A 122 -11.83 -5.43 -2.06
CA ASP A 122 -10.82 -6.48 -2.21
C ASP A 122 -9.76 -6.13 -3.29
N ASN A 123 -10.12 -5.29 -4.27
CA ASN A 123 -9.16 -4.78 -5.25
C ASN A 123 -8.25 -3.69 -4.67
N VAL A 124 -8.72 -2.93 -3.67
CA VAL A 124 -7.98 -1.82 -3.05
C VAL A 124 -7.15 -2.31 -1.86
N ILE A 125 -7.69 -3.25 -1.08
CA ILE A 125 -7.09 -3.83 0.12
C ILE A 125 -6.85 -5.32 -0.11
N PRO A 126 -5.63 -5.71 -0.51
CA PRO A 126 -5.27 -7.11 -0.64
C PRO A 126 -5.36 -7.87 0.69
N ASN A 127 -5.84 -9.12 0.64
CA ASN A 127 -6.10 -9.98 1.81
C ASN A 127 -4.84 -10.68 2.39
N ASP A 128 -3.64 -10.32 1.94
CA ASP A 128 -2.37 -10.95 2.32
C ASP A 128 -1.64 -10.19 3.45
N GLN A 129 -2.40 -9.51 4.32
CA GLN A 129 -1.87 -8.55 5.28
C GLN A 129 -2.57 -8.65 6.64
N GLU A 130 -1.78 -8.76 7.71
CA GLU A 130 -2.26 -8.82 9.08
C GLU A 130 -1.17 -8.43 10.09
N PHE A 131 -1.54 -8.33 11.37
CA PHE A 131 -0.60 -8.00 12.45
C PHE A 131 0.06 -9.22 13.10
N THR A 132 -0.37 -10.44 12.76
CA THR A 132 0.14 -11.66 13.41
C THR A 132 1.18 -12.36 12.54
N TYR A 133 0.76 -12.96 11.43
CA TYR A 133 1.64 -13.70 10.53
C TYR A 133 2.43 -12.77 9.61
N LYS A 134 3.75 -12.98 9.55
CA LYS A 134 4.69 -12.20 8.71
C LYS A 134 4.59 -10.69 8.90
N TYR A 135 4.17 -10.22 10.07
CA TYR A 135 4.13 -8.80 10.37
C TYR A 135 5.54 -8.22 10.43
N ALA A 136 5.75 -7.14 9.67
CA ALA A 136 7.01 -6.40 9.64
C ALA A 136 6.78 -4.88 9.63
N GLY A 137 5.63 -4.42 10.13
CA GLY A 137 5.31 -2.99 10.17
C GLY A 137 5.04 -2.33 8.82
N ILE A 138 4.64 -3.11 7.80
CA ILE A 138 4.32 -2.63 6.45
C ILE A 138 2.99 -3.20 5.97
N PHE A 139 2.24 -2.40 5.24
CA PHE A 139 1.00 -2.74 4.52
C PHE A 139 1.08 -2.18 3.09
N HIS A 140 0.20 -2.63 2.20
CA HIS A 140 0.07 -2.17 0.83
C HIS A 140 -1.40 -2.02 0.43
N PHE A 141 -1.63 -1.07 -0.46
CA PHE A 141 -2.94 -0.75 -1.01
C PHE A 141 -2.79 -0.53 -2.51
N ARG A 142 -3.85 -0.81 -3.27
CA ARG A 142 -3.91 -0.52 -4.70
C ARG A 142 -4.82 0.67 -4.92
N VAL A 143 -4.26 1.74 -5.49
CA VAL A 143 -5.01 2.94 -5.84
C VAL A 143 -4.92 3.14 -7.35
N ARG A 144 -6.05 3.51 -7.97
CA ARG A 144 -6.07 3.87 -9.38
C ARG A 144 -5.53 5.30 -9.51
N GLY A 145 -4.32 5.44 -10.03
CA GLY A 145 -3.75 6.74 -10.39
C GLY A 145 -3.96 7.04 -11.87
N GLU A 146 -4.43 8.23 -12.21
CA GLU A 146 -4.24 8.81 -13.54
C GLU A 146 -2.89 9.55 -13.51
N HIS A 147 -1.90 9.00 -14.21
CA HIS A 147 -0.59 9.62 -14.45
C HIS A 147 0.12 10.23 -13.21
N ALA A 148 0.68 9.38 -12.34
CA ALA A 148 1.78 9.79 -11.46
C ALA A 148 3.12 9.56 -12.19
N CYS A 149 3.60 10.61 -12.85
CA CYS A 149 4.99 10.82 -13.22
C CYS A 149 5.58 11.87 -12.28
#